data_AF-L1JWJ4-F1
#
_entry.id   AF-L1JWJ4-F1
#
_cell.length_a   1.000
_cell.length_b   1.000
_cell.length_c   1.000
_cell.angle_alpha   90.00
_cell.angle_beta   90.00
_cell.angle_gamma   90.00
#
_symmetry.space_group_name_H-M   'P 1'
#
loop_
_entity.id
_entity.type
_entity.pdbx_description
1 polymer ?
#
loop_
_entity_poly.entity_id
_entity_poly.type
_entity_poly.pdbx_seq_one_letter_code
_entity_poly.pdbx_strand_id
1 'polypeptide(L)'
;MQFEGESRKRAPDGLIRGTGTCTKSLEAASEDMPTVECPAYTRIAEDVELGKNLMKLLPPSESVSRQFITACNTLNLQRQEVRRSLDRDWNQQVHRAATQDSLVKYYAHLTTPPLSVVDLARLNVKFKWKDSIGYSKAARDISGELEKNNLIYNIGVASSYLATEVLQSDNASRFVIAKRHFEEAAGAFWHVRQRIMHESAPAGLTADKMNLELRIESLDALIAVMLSYALRCVYEKAKMDNSPPKILARLAHKVAASYNASAGCMQEAVRMKQGLDKMYTSWQQVMQTFVSVMQGDADGIVCAKYLEFEYEYYLAQT
;
A
#
# COMPACT_ATOMS: atom_id res chain seq x y z
N MET A 1 73.41 17.17 26.58
CA MET A 1 73.61 15.93 25.80
C MET A 1 72.86 14.84 26.54
N GLN A 2 71.72 14.35 26.01
CA GLN A 2 71.66 13.19 25.08
C GLN A 2 72.13 11.91 25.80
N PHE A 3 71.45 10.75 25.81
CA PHE A 3 70.24 10.22 25.18
C PHE A 3 69.80 9.00 26.04
N GLU A 4 68.48 8.82 26.17
CA GLU A 4 67.64 7.59 26.17
C GLU A 4 68.16 6.18 26.53
N GLY A 5 67.29 5.40 27.19
CA GLY A 5 67.29 3.93 27.15
C GLY A 5 66.35 3.23 28.14
N GLU A 6 65.25 2.68 27.63
CA GLU A 6 64.51 1.48 28.11
C GLU A 6 63.26 1.59 29.03
N SER A 7 62.10 1.53 28.34
CA SER A 7 61.11 0.43 28.44
C SER A 7 60.02 0.44 29.54
N ARG A 8 59.03 1.35 29.42
CA ARG A 8 57.64 1.06 29.87
C ARG A 8 56.85 0.47 28.70
N LYS A 9 56.45 -0.80 28.81
CA LYS A 9 55.51 -1.48 27.89
C LYS A 9 54.18 -0.72 27.91
N ARG A 10 53.88 -0.05 26.81
CA ARG A 10 52.61 0.63 26.52
C ARG A 10 51.66 -0.42 25.90
N ALA A 11 50.46 -0.58 26.45
CA ALA A 11 49.41 -1.38 25.83
C ALA A 11 49.07 -0.79 24.44
N PRO A 12 48.69 -1.62 23.45
CA PRO A 12 48.51 -1.15 22.08
C PRO A 12 47.28 -0.24 21.95
N ASP A 13 47.54 1.03 21.62
CA ASP A 13 46.57 2.00 21.09
C ASP A 13 46.03 1.50 19.75
N GLY A 14 45.05 0.59 19.77
CA GLY A 14 44.54 -0.05 18.55
C GLY A 14 43.10 -0.56 18.57
N LEU A 15 42.39 -0.50 19.70
CA LEU A 15 40.95 -0.77 19.75
C LEU A 15 40.23 0.52 20.16
N ILE A 16 39.02 0.74 19.66
CA ILE A 16 38.19 1.94 19.84
C ILE A 16 38.54 3.12 18.91
N ARG A 17 38.47 2.88 17.59
CA ARG A 17 38.24 3.97 16.63
C ARG A 17 37.41 3.55 15.41
N GLY A 18 36.41 2.67 15.61
CA GLY A 18 35.60 2.10 14.53
C GLY A 18 34.08 2.09 14.73
N THR A 19 33.54 2.57 15.86
CA THR A 19 32.08 2.50 16.13
C THR A 19 31.30 3.74 15.67
N GLY A 20 31.99 4.84 15.35
CA GLY A 20 31.34 6.12 15.01
C GLY A 20 31.03 6.36 13.53
N THR A 21 31.54 5.52 12.62
CA THR A 21 31.32 5.66 11.16
C THR A 21 30.21 4.74 10.66
N CYS A 22 30.04 3.55 11.25
CA CYS A 22 28.96 2.63 10.88
C CYS A 22 27.57 3.17 11.28
N THR A 23 27.46 3.81 12.45
CA THR A 23 26.22 4.44 12.91
C THR A 23 25.84 5.67 12.08
N LYS A 24 26.81 6.52 11.72
CA LYS A 24 26.55 7.71 10.89
C LYS A 24 26.16 7.40 9.44
N SER A 25 26.72 6.32 8.86
CA SER A 25 26.34 5.86 7.52
C SER A 25 24.96 5.18 7.49
N LEU A 26 24.51 4.60 8.60
CA LEU A 26 23.12 4.12 8.79
C LEU A 26 22.15 5.27 9.08
N GLU A 27 22.56 6.29 9.84
CA GLU A 27 21.75 7.48 10.12
C GLU A 27 21.38 8.25 8.86
N ALA A 28 22.34 8.45 7.93
CA ALA A 28 22.11 9.16 6.67
C ALA A 28 21.25 8.38 5.65
N ALA A 29 21.18 7.05 5.76
CA ALA A 29 20.22 6.23 5.00
C ALA A 29 18.86 6.10 5.72
N SER A 30 18.75 6.61 6.95
CA SER A 30 17.54 6.52 7.79
C SER A 30 16.68 7.79 7.77
N GLU A 31 17.13 8.88 7.12
CA GLU A 31 16.43 10.17 7.20
C GLU A 31 15.07 10.15 6.48
N ASP A 32 14.88 9.30 5.47
CA ASP A 32 13.58 9.08 4.83
C ASP A 32 13.25 7.60 4.71
N MET A 33 12.09 7.18 5.22
CA MET A 33 11.55 5.84 5.00
C MET A 33 11.27 5.69 3.50
N PRO A 34 12.00 4.83 2.75
CA PRO A 34 11.72 4.69 1.33
C PRO A 34 10.41 3.92 1.19
N THR A 35 9.38 4.59 0.70
CA THR A 35 8.07 3.99 0.45
C THR A 35 7.94 3.69 -1.03
N VAL A 36 7.51 2.47 -1.34
CA VAL A 36 6.99 2.12 -2.65
C VAL A 36 5.56 2.62 -2.68
N GLU A 37 5.30 3.65 -3.47
CA GLU A 37 3.94 4.03 -3.80
C GLU A 37 3.26 2.86 -4.54
N CYS A 38 1.99 2.59 -4.19
CA CYS A 38 1.16 1.53 -4.78
C CYS A 38 1.00 1.74 -6.31
N PRO A 39 0.48 0.79 -7.12
CA PRO A 39 0.35 1.01 -8.55
C PRO A 39 -0.58 2.18 -8.81
N ALA A 40 -0.39 2.79 -9.99
CA ALA A 40 -1.23 3.90 -10.40
C ALA A 40 -2.72 3.50 -10.35
N TYR A 41 -3.59 4.50 -10.33
CA TYR A 41 -5.03 4.27 -10.42
C TYR A 41 -5.41 3.58 -11.71
N THR A 42 -6.38 2.66 -11.62
CA THR A 42 -7.17 2.30 -12.79
C THR A 42 -8.01 3.51 -13.20
N ARG A 43 -8.11 3.77 -14.52
CA ARG A 43 -8.81 4.97 -15.02
C ARG A 43 -10.15 4.62 -15.63
N ILE A 44 -11.13 5.51 -15.50
CA ILE A 44 -12.40 5.36 -16.20
C ILE A 44 -12.17 5.71 -17.67
N ALA A 45 -12.40 4.74 -18.57
CA ALA A 45 -12.10 4.91 -19.99
C ALA A 45 -13.22 5.61 -20.76
N GLU A 46 -14.49 5.35 -20.40
CA GLU A 46 -15.66 5.95 -21.06
C GLU A 46 -16.72 6.37 -20.03
N ASP A 47 -17.46 7.43 -20.39
CA ASP A 47 -18.67 7.81 -19.66
C ASP A 47 -19.80 6.85 -19.98
N VAL A 48 -20.58 6.56 -18.95
CA VAL A 48 -21.73 5.70 -19.02
C VAL A 48 -22.93 6.50 -18.56
N GLU A 49 -23.94 6.64 -19.42
CA GLU A 49 -25.22 7.26 -19.04
C GLU A 49 -26.06 6.28 -18.21
N LEU A 50 -25.70 6.08 -16.94
CA LEU A 50 -26.41 5.18 -16.03
C LEU A 50 -27.86 5.59 -15.87
N GLY A 51 -28.12 6.89 -15.70
CA GLY A 51 -29.47 7.42 -15.49
C GLY A 51 -30.47 7.08 -16.60
N LYS A 52 -30.09 7.19 -17.89
CA LYS A 52 -31.02 6.86 -18.99
C LYS A 52 -31.35 5.38 -19.07
N ASN A 53 -30.41 4.51 -18.71
CA ASN A 53 -30.62 3.06 -18.73
C ASN A 53 -31.38 2.59 -17.48
N LEU A 54 -31.09 3.16 -16.32
CA LEU A 54 -31.80 2.89 -15.06
C LEU A 54 -33.28 3.28 -15.15
N MET A 55 -33.61 4.42 -15.79
CA MET A 55 -35.00 4.83 -16.01
C MET A 55 -35.85 3.81 -16.79
N LYS A 56 -35.23 2.93 -17.59
CA LYS A 56 -35.95 1.88 -18.32
C LYS A 56 -36.47 0.76 -17.41
N LEU A 57 -35.96 0.64 -16.18
CA LEU A 57 -36.35 -0.38 -15.19
C LEU A 57 -37.35 0.13 -14.14
N LEU A 58 -37.88 1.34 -14.30
CA LEU A 58 -38.76 1.96 -13.31
C LEU A 58 -40.03 1.10 -13.05
N PRO A 59 -40.33 0.76 -11.78
CA PRO A 59 -41.64 0.22 -11.43
C PRO A 59 -42.73 1.31 -11.58
N PRO A 60 -44.00 0.93 -11.81
CA PRO A 60 -45.07 1.86 -12.20
C PRO A 60 -45.50 2.89 -11.14
N SER A 61 -45.04 2.78 -9.88
CA SER A 61 -45.45 3.74 -8.84
C SER A 61 -44.65 5.05 -8.92
N GLU A 62 -45.37 6.18 -8.87
CA GLU A 62 -44.82 7.52 -9.12
C GLU A 62 -43.81 8.00 -8.04
N SER A 63 -44.02 7.64 -6.77
CA SER A 63 -43.16 8.07 -5.65
C SER A 63 -41.79 7.36 -5.63
N VAL A 64 -41.78 6.04 -5.82
CA VAL A 64 -40.56 5.23 -5.96
C VAL A 64 -39.77 5.68 -7.20
N SER A 65 -40.49 6.05 -8.27
CA SER A 65 -39.86 6.55 -9.49
C SER A 65 -39.09 7.85 -9.27
N ARG A 66 -39.61 8.81 -8.50
CA ARG A 66 -38.90 10.08 -8.23
C ARG A 66 -37.63 9.86 -7.40
N GLN A 67 -37.70 9.08 -6.33
CA GLN A 67 -36.51 8.79 -5.49
C GLN A 67 -35.44 8.06 -6.29
N PHE A 68 -35.85 7.10 -7.13
CA PHE A 68 -34.95 6.35 -7.99
C PHE A 68 -34.28 7.25 -9.05
N ILE A 69 -35.03 8.12 -9.73
CA ILE A 69 -34.49 9.07 -10.72
C ILE A 69 -33.45 10.00 -10.07
N THR A 70 -33.74 10.54 -8.89
CA THR A 70 -32.78 11.39 -8.15
C THR A 70 -31.51 10.61 -7.82
N ALA A 71 -31.63 9.38 -7.31
CA ALA A 71 -30.47 8.53 -7.02
C ALA A 71 -29.62 8.27 -8.27
N CYS A 72 -30.25 8.01 -9.41
CA CYS A 72 -29.56 7.80 -10.69
C CYS A 72 -28.80 9.04 -11.19
N ASN A 73 -29.39 10.23 -11.03
CA ASN A 73 -28.74 11.49 -11.41
C ASN A 73 -27.54 11.79 -10.51
N THR A 74 -27.69 11.58 -9.19
CA THR A 74 -26.59 11.69 -8.23
C THR A 74 -25.44 10.73 -8.57
N LEU A 75 -25.77 9.49 -8.93
CA LEU A 75 -24.79 8.47 -9.33
C LEU A 75 -23.98 8.91 -10.56
N ASN A 76 -24.64 9.43 -11.59
CA ASN A 76 -23.98 9.96 -12.79
C ASN A 76 -23.00 11.08 -12.45
N LEU A 77 -23.43 12.04 -11.62
CA LEU A 77 -22.59 13.18 -11.21
C LEU A 77 -21.37 12.71 -10.41
N GLN A 78 -21.57 11.79 -9.47
CA GLN A 78 -20.49 11.23 -8.67
C GLN A 78 -19.50 10.44 -9.52
N ARG A 79 -19.97 9.65 -10.48
CA ARG A 79 -19.09 8.92 -11.41
C ARG A 79 -18.24 9.88 -12.25
N GLN A 80 -18.83 10.98 -12.74
CA GLN A 80 -18.09 12.02 -13.45
C GLN A 80 -17.04 12.69 -12.56
N GLU A 81 -17.36 12.94 -11.29
CA GLU A 81 -16.40 13.51 -10.35
C GLU A 81 -15.24 12.56 -10.04
N VAL A 82 -15.53 11.27 -9.87
CA VAL A 82 -14.50 10.23 -9.74
C VAL A 82 -13.61 10.21 -10.97
N ARG A 83 -14.19 10.20 -12.18
CA ARG A 83 -13.41 10.23 -13.43
C ARG A 83 -12.48 11.44 -13.48
N ARG A 84 -13.00 12.65 -13.26
CA ARG A 84 -12.20 13.88 -13.25
C ARG A 84 -11.09 13.82 -12.21
N SER A 85 -11.36 13.26 -11.04
CA SER A 85 -10.38 13.13 -9.96
C SER A 85 -9.27 12.13 -10.30
N LEU A 86 -9.61 11.01 -10.95
CA LEU A 86 -8.63 10.01 -11.42
C LEU A 86 -7.83 10.48 -12.65
N ASP A 87 -8.37 11.41 -13.44
CA ASP A 87 -7.70 11.98 -14.63
C ASP A 87 -6.82 13.20 -14.31
N ARG A 88 -6.96 13.80 -13.11
CA ARG A 88 -6.13 14.94 -12.66
C ARG A 88 -4.67 14.53 -12.48
N ASP A 89 -3.77 15.49 -12.70
CA ASP A 89 -2.33 15.28 -12.54
C ASP A 89 -2.00 15.04 -11.05
N TRP A 90 -1.50 13.85 -10.74
CA TRP A 90 -1.45 13.27 -9.38
C TRP A 90 -0.30 13.80 -8.51
N ASN A 91 0.55 14.67 -9.08
CA ASN A 91 1.70 15.22 -8.39
C ASN A 91 1.34 16.25 -7.28
N GLN A 92 0.06 16.56 -7.06
CA GLN A 92 -0.39 17.46 -5.99
C GLN A 92 -1.10 16.70 -4.84
N GLN A 93 -0.54 16.80 -3.63
CA GLN A 93 -1.01 16.18 -2.38
C GLN A 93 -2.50 16.45 -2.06
N VAL A 94 -2.98 17.69 -2.24
CA VAL A 94 -4.37 18.09 -1.92
C VAL A 94 -5.41 17.28 -2.70
N HIS A 95 -5.06 16.75 -3.87
CA HIS A 95 -6.00 15.97 -4.69
C HIS A 95 -6.21 14.55 -4.17
N ARG A 96 -5.35 14.04 -3.28
CA ARG A 96 -5.34 12.62 -2.92
C ARG A 96 -6.47 12.24 -1.97
N ALA A 97 -6.66 13.02 -0.90
CA ALA A 97 -7.75 12.82 0.05
C ALA A 97 -9.13 13.08 -0.58
N ALA A 98 -9.26 14.11 -1.41
CA ALA A 98 -10.49 14.43 -2.12
C ALA A 98 -10.89 13.32 -3.12
N THR A 99 -9.90 12.68 -3.75
CA THR A 99 -10.12 11.53 -4.64
C THR A 99 -10.63 10.33 -3.86
N GLN A 100 -10.02 10.00 -2.71
CA GLN A 100 -10.48 8.92 -1.83
C GLN A 100 -11.93 9.14 -1.39
N ASP A 101 -12.26 10.34 -0.92
CA ASP A 101 -13.62 10.69 -0.48
C ASP A 101 -14.65 10.57 -1.62
N SER A 102 -14.29 11.03 -2.82
CA SER A 102 -15.15 10.89 -4.01
C SER A 102 -15.40 9.42 -4.38
N LEU A 103 -14.36 8.57 -4.30
CA LEU A 103 -14.46 7.13 -4.55
C LEU A 103 -15.36 6.44 -3.51
N VAL A 104 -15.15 6.73 -2.22
CA VAL A 104 -15.94 6.18 -1.11
C VAL A 104 -17.41 6.59 -1.24
N LYS A 105 -17.68 7.88 -1.48
CA LYS A 105 -19.03 8.40 -1.69
C LYS A 105 -19.72 7.71 -2.86
N TYR A 106 -19.05 7.57 -3.99
CA TYR A 106 -19.62 6.91 -5.15
C TYR A 106 -19.90 5.42 -4.90
N TYR A 107 -18.96 4.70 -4.29
CA TYR A 107 -19.13 3.29 -3.92
C TYR A 107 -20.29 3.09 -2.93
N ALA A 108 -20.41 3.95 -1.93
CA ALA A 108 -21.51 3.89 -0.95
C ALA A 108 -22.88 4.06 -1.63
N HIS A 109 -23.03 5.02 -2.54
CA HIS A 109 -24.30 5.20 -3.27
C HIS A 109 -24.59 4.04 -4.23
N LEU A 110 -23.56 3.44 -4.84
CA LEU A 110 -23.72 2.27 -5.72
C LEU A 110 -24.17 1.01 -4.95
N THR A 111 -23.90 0.94 -3.64
CA THR A 111 -24.18 -0.22 -2.78
C THR A 111 -25.33 -0.01 -1.80
N THR A 112 -25.95 1.17 -1.79
CA THR A 112 -27.08 1.50 -0.91
C THR A 112 -28.43 1.41 -1.66
N PRO A 113 -29.53 0.97 -1.02
CA PRO A 113 -30.86 1.04 -1.62
C PRO A 113 -31.22 2.48 -2.03
N PRO A 114 -31.96 2.69 -3.14
CA PRO A 114 -32.65 1.68 -3.95
C PRO A 114 -31.79 1.08 -5.07
N LEU A 115 -30.52 1.45 -5.21
CA LEU A 115 -29.69 0.99 -6.33
C LEU A 115 -29.09 -0.39 -6.09
N SER A 116 -28.83 -0.75 -4.83
CA SER A 116 -28.32 -2.09 -4.48
C SER A 116 -29.26 -3.24 -4.82
N VAL A 117 -30.56 -2.97 -4.93
CA VAL A 117 -31.58 -3.96 -5.32
C VAL A 117 -31.73 -4.10 -6.84
N VAL A 118 -31.09 -3.21 -7.61
CA VAL A 118 -31.10 -3.29 -9.07
C VAL A 118 -29.96 -4.18 -9.53
N ASP A 119 -30.33 -5.27 -10.20
CA ASP A 119 -29.35 -6.10 -10.90
C ASP A 119 -28.78 -5.30 -12.09
N LEU A 120 -27.60 -4.71 -11.89
CA LEU A 120 -26.90 -3.95 -12.91
C LEU A 120 -26.57 -4.79 -14.15
N ALA A 121 -26.52 -6.12 -14.05
CA ALA A 121 -26.35 -7.00 -15.20
C ALA A 121 -27.58 -6.94 -16.13
N ARG A 122 -28.79 -6.76 -15.58
CA ARG A 122 -30.04 -6.63 -16.37
C ARG A 122 -30.13 -5.30 -17.13
N LEU A 123 -29.34 -4.29 -16.75
CA LEU A 123 -29.35 -2.98 -17.39
C LEU A 123 -28.58 -2.92 -18.71
N ASN A 124 -27.83 -3.98 -19.05
CA ASN A 124 -26.88 -4.00 -20.18
C ASN A 124 -25.97 -2.75 -20.19
N VAL A 125 -25.63 -2.25 -19.00
CA VAL A 125 -24.73 -1.12 -18.83
C VAL A 125 -23.31 -1.66 -18.81
N LYS A 126 -22.49 -1.16 -19.74
CA LYS A 126 -21.11 -1.58 -19.90
C LYS A 126 -20.18 -0.54 -19.27
N PHE A 127 -19.58 -0.91 -18.14
CA PHE A 127 -18.55 -0.09 -17.51
C PHE A 127 -17.22 -0.39 -18.16
N LYS A 128 -16.47 0.68 -18.46
CA LYS A 128 -15.21 0.62 -19.19
C LYS A 128 -14.11 1.25 -18.36
N TRP A 129 -13.18 0.42 -17.93
CA TRP A 129 -11.98 0.81 -17.19
C TRP A 129 -10.73 0.51 -17.99
N LYS A 130 -9.72 1.37 -17.83
CA LYS A 130 -8.38 1.18 -18.32
C LYS A 130 -7.50 0.74 -17.15
N ASP A 131 -6.65 -0.25 -17.40
CA ASP A 131 -5.66 -0.65 -16.42
C ASP A 131 -4.62 0.46 -16.18
N SER A 132 -4.04 0.44 -15.00
CA SER A 132 -2.96 1.33 -14.57
C SER A 132 -1.60 0.94 -15.16
N ILE A 133 -1.44 -0.33 -15.51
CA ILE A 133 -0.17 -0.90 -15.98
C ILE A 133 0.00 -0.73 -17.51
N GLY A 134 -1.05 -0.28 -18.22
CA GLY A 134 -0.98 0.07 -19.64
C GLY A 134 -0.87 -1.11 -20.60
N TYR A 135 -1.11 -2.34 -20.15
CA TYR A 135 -1.04 -3.55 -20.97
C TYR A 135 -2.35 -3.82 -21.73
N SER A 136 -3.49 -3.39 -21.18
CA SER A 136 -4.79 -3.52 -21.83
C SER A 136 -5.11 -2.25 -22.63
N LYS A 137 -4.91 -2.31 -23.95
CA LYS A 137 -5.39 -1.27 -24.89
C LYS A 137 -6.91 -1.22 -25.04
N ALA A 138 -7.62 -2.26 -24.58
CA ALA A 138 -9.07 -2.35 -24.70
C ALA A 138 -9.74 -2.03 -23.36
N ALA A 139 -10.65 -1.06 -23.39
CA ALA A 139 -11.66 -0.92 -22.36
C ALA A 139 -12.56 -2.17 -22.42
N ARG A 140 -12.63 -2.94 -21.33
CA ARG A 140 -13.44 -4.16 -21.33
C ARG A 140 -14.91 -3.78 -21.13
N ASP A 141 -15.83 -4.49 -21.77
CA ASP A 141 -17.27 -4.31 -21.51
C ASP A 141 -17.61 -5.06 -20.23
N ILE A 142 -17.80 -4.34 -19.11
CA ILE A 142 -17.82 -5.01 -17.81
C ILE A 142 -19.12 -4.78 -17.02
N SER A 143 -19.48 -5.82 -16.26
CA SER A 143 -20.55 -5.87 -15.27
C SER A 143 -20.36 -4.86 -14.14
N GLY A 144 -21.46 -4.54 -13.44
CA GLY A 144 -21.44 -3.68 -12.26
C GLY A 144 -20.53 -4.16 -11.12
N GLU A 145 -20.21 -5.46 -11.08
CA GLU A 145 -19.25 -6.01 -10.11
C GLU A 145 -17.82 -5.52 -10.34
N LEU A 146 -17.38 -5.35 -11.59
CA LEU A 146 -16.05 -4.79 -11.83
C LEU A 146 -15.99 -3.28 -11.60
N GLU A 147 -17.09 -2.54 -11.83
CA GLU A 147 -17.17 -1.13 -11.40
C GLU A 147 -16.87 -1.04 -9.90
N LYS A 148 -17.58 -1.83 -9.08
CA LYS A 148 -17.36 -1.89 -7.63
C LYS A 148 -15.93 -2.30 -7.27
N ASN A 149 -15.39 -3.34 -7.91
CA ASN A 149 -14.04 -3.82 -7.62
C ASN A 149 -12.96 -2.77 -7.97
N ASN A 150 -13.07 -2.06 -9.10
CA ASN A 150 -12.13 -0.99 -9.46
C ASN A 150 -12.23 0.20 -8.50
N LEU A 151 -13.44 0.55 -8.03
CA LEU A 151 -13.60 1.61 -7.05
C LEU A 151 -12.91 1.28 -5.73
N ILE A 152 -13.15 0.09 -5.18
CA ILE A 152 -12.51 -0.34 -3.93
C ILE A 152 -11.00 -0.45 -4.12
N TYR A 153 -10.53 -0.99 -5.25
CA TYR A 153 -9.11 -1.03 -5.58
C TYR A 153 -8.49 0.38 -5.57
N ASN A 154 -9.13 1.35 -6.23
CA ASN A 154 -8.68 2.73 -6.26
C ASN A 154 -8.75 3.40 -4.86
N ILE A 155 -9.68 3.02 -3.99
CA ILE A 155 -9.67 3.45 -2.57
C ILE A 155 -8.41 2.94 -1.88
N GLY A 156 -8.03 1.68 -2.12
CA GLY A 156 -6.79 1.11 -1.58
C GLY A 156 -5.54 1.87 -2.07
N VAL A 157 -5.48 2.16 -3.38
CA VAL A 157 -4.42 2.98 -3.97
C VAL A 157 -4.37 4.37 -3.31
N ALA A 158 -5.50 5.06 -3.18
CA ALA A 158 -5.55 6.38 -2.55
C ALA A 158 -5.08 6.36 -1.09
N SER A 159 -5.50 5.35 -0.33
CA SER A 159 -5.09 5.17 1.06
C SER A 159 -3.58 4.97 1.18
N SER A 160 -2.97 4.18 0.28
CA SER A 160 -1.52 3.98 0.28
C SER A 160 -0.73 5.27 -0.01
N TYR A 161 -1.22 6.11 -0.93
CA TYR A 161 -0.59 7.40 -1.24
C TYR A 161 -0.71 8.39 -0.07
N LEU A 162 -1.85 8.40 0.63
CA LEU A 162 -2.03 9.18 1.85
C LEU A 162 -1.07 8.72 2.95
N ALA A 163 -0.85 7.41 3.08
CA ALA A 163 0.13 6.88 4.04
C ALA A 163 1.54 7.41 3.76
N THR A 164 1.99 7.38 2.49
CA THR A 164 3.28 7.92 2.06
C THR A 164 3.39 9.42 2.31
N GLU A 165 2.34 10.18 1.99
CA GLU A 165 2.29 11.63 2.24
C GLU A 165 2.41 11.95 3.73
N VAL A 166 1.69 11.22 4.57
CA VAL A 166 1.76 11.38 6.02
C VAL A 166 3.16 11.07 6.54
N LEU A 167 3.85 10.05 6.01
CA LEU A 167 5.23 9.73 6.42
C LEU A 167 6.22 10.85 6.13
N GLN A 168 6.01 11.62 5.05
CA GLN A 168 6.83 12.77 4.69
C GLN A 168 6.50 14.03 5.53
N SER A 169 5.46 13.99 6.37
CA SER A 169 5.14 15.10 7.25
C SER A 169 5.99 15.12 8.52
N ASP A 170 6.13 16.31 9.12
CA ASP A 170 6.80 16.51 10.41
C ASP A 170 5.90 16.19 11.62
N ASN A 171 4.77 15.52 11.40
CA ASN A 171 3.82 15.22 12.47
C ASN A 171 4.36 14.10 13.37
N ALA A 172 4.43 14.33 14.69
CA ALA A 172 4.84 13.31 15.67
C ALA A 172 3.96 12.04 15.63
N SER A 173 2.72 12.15 15.17
CA SER A 173 1.79 11.02 14.98
C SER A 173 1.86 10.36 13.60
N ARG A 174 2.78 10.79 12.72
CA ARG A 174 2.88 10.32 11.32
C ARG A 174 2.90 8.81 11.19
N PHE A 175 3.67 8.09 12.02
CA PHE A 175 3.74 6.64 11.94
C PHE A 175 2.43 5.95 12.33
N VAL A 176 1.69 6.51 13.29
CA VAL A 176 0.40 5.97 13.72
C VAL A 176 -0.66 6.20 12.64
N ILE A 177 -0.68 7.40 12.04
CA ILE A 177 -1.63 7.77 10.99
C ILE A 177 -1.32 6.99 9.69
N ALA A 178 -0.04 6.94 9.28
CA ALA A 178 0.38 6.20 8.09
C ALA A 178 0.10 4.71 8.21
N LYS A 179 0.37 4.10 9.39
CA LYS A 179 -0.03 2.71 9.67
C LYS A 179 -1.51 2.48 9.38
N ARG A 180 -2.39 3.35 9.89
CA ARG A 180 -3.83 3.23 9.69
C ARG A 180 -4.19 3.27 8.20
N HIS A 181 -3.59 4.17 7.44
CA HIS A 181 -3.84 4.26 6.00
C HIS A 181 -3.28 3.06 5.21
N PHE A 182 -2.14 2.50 5.61
CA PHE A 182 -1.66 1.24 5.03
C PHE A 182 -2.59 0.06 5.37
N GLU A 183 -3.11 -0.02 6.60
CA GLU A 183 -4.10 -1.03 6.98
C GLU A 183 -5.43 -0.86 6.23
N GLU A 184 -5.86 0.38 6.01
CA GLU A 184 -7.01 0.72 5.17
C GLU A 184 -6.80 0.26 3.72
N ALA A 185 -5.61 0.51 3.17
CA ALA A 185 -5.23 0.04 1.84
C ALA A 185 -5.26 -1.49 1.74
N ALA A 186 -4.64 -2.18 2.69
CA ALA A 186 -4.65 -3.64 2.77
C ALA A 186 -6.07 -4.19 2.87
N GLY A 187 -6.92 -3.56 3.70
CA GLY A 187 -8.32 -3.93 3.88
C GLY A 187 -9.14 -3.76 2.60
N ALA A 188 -8.91 -2.68 1.84
CA ALA A 188 -9.56 -2.46 0.55
C ALA A 188 -9.17 -3.54 -0.47
N PHE A 189 -7.88 -3.85 -0.62
CA PHE A 189 -7.42 -4.90 -1.53
C PHE A 189 -7.93 -6.29 -1.12
N TRP A 190 -7.91 -6.59 0.18
CA TRP A 190 -8.48 -7.82 0.70
C TRP A 190 -9.98 -7.91 0.42
N HIS A 191 -10.72 -6.81 0.56
CA HIS A 191 -12.15 -6.79 0.26
C HIS A 191 -12.42 -7.09 -1.23
N VAL A 192 -11.66 -6.48 -2.15
CA VAL A 192 -11.73 -6.81 -3.59
C VAL A 192 -11.47 -8.29 -3.82
N ARG A 193 -10.42 -8.84 -3.20
CA ARG A 193 -10.06 -10.25 -3.31
C ARG A 193 -11.22 -11.17 -2.91
N GLN A 194 -11.85 -10.90 -1.77
CA GLN A 194 -13.01 -11.68 -1.30
C GLN A 194 -14.20 -11.55 -2.26
N ARG A 195 -14.50 -10.34 -2.72
CA ARG A 195 -15.59 -10.10 -3.69
C ARG A 195 -15.35 -10.86 -4.99
N ILE A 196 -14.13 -10.91 -5.48
CA ILE A 196 -13.82 -11.64 -6.71
C ILE A 196 -14.08 -13.14 -6.53
N MET A 197 -13.67 -13.71 -5.39
CA MET A 197 -13.87 -15.13 -5.10
C MET A 197 -15.35 -15.49 -4.89
N HIS A 198 -16.12 -14.64 -4.22
CA HIS A 198 -17.46 -14.99 -3.73
C HIS A 198 -18.62 -14.35 -4.50
N GLU A 199 -18.41 -13.21 -5.15
CA GLU A 199 -19.46 -12.46 -5.86
C GLU A 199 -19.19 -12.43 -7.37
N SER A 200 -18.00 -11.97 -7.78
CA SER A 200 -17.73 -11.67 -9.19
C SER A 200 -17.46 -12.93 -10.03
N ALA A 201 -16.70 -13.90 -9.52
CA ALA A 201 -16.45 -15.15 -10.25
C ALA A 201 -17.74 -15.96 -10.49
N PRO A 202 -18.63 -16.15 -9.50
CA PRO A 202 -19.96 -16.75 -9.74
C PRO A 202 -20.82 -15.96 -10.73
N ALA A 203 -20.66 -14.63 -10.79
CA ALA A 203 -21.34 -13.76 -11.76
C ALA A 203 -20.72 -13.78 -13.17
N GLY A 204 -19.79 -14.70 -13.45
CA GLY A 204 -19.18 -14.89 -14.77
C GLY A 204 -18.06 -13.91 -15.12
N LEU A 205 -17.52 -13.17 -14.13
CA LEU A 205 -16.32 -12.37 -14.31
C LEU A 205 -15.08 -13.28 -14.31
N THR A 206 -14.47 -13.42 -15.48
CA THR A 206 -13.30 -14.24 -15.71
C THR A 206 -12.00 -13.41 -15.73
N ALA A 207 -10.85 -14.07 -15.55
CA ALA A 207 -9.54 -13.40 -15.48
C ALA A 207 -9.18 -12.58 -16.73
N ASP A 208 -9.68 -12.99 -17.91
CA ASP A 208 -9.55 -12.28 -19.19
C ASP A 208 -10.45 -11.04 -19.29
N LYS A 209 -11.38 -10.84 -18.34
CA LYS A 209 -12.29 -9.67 -18.29
C LYS A 209 -11.97 -8.67 -17.16
N MET A 210 -11.05 -9.01 -16.25
CA MET A 210 -10.60 -8.14 -15.17
C MET A 210 -9.24 -7.47 -15.43
N ASN A 211 -9.08 -6.25 -14.93
CA ASN A 211 -7.78 -5.57 -14.92
C ASN A 211 -6.73 -6.45 -14.23
N LEU A 212 -5.49 -6.40 -14.71
CA LEU A 212 -4.39 -7.24 -14.20
C LEU A 212 -4.20 -7.09 -12.69
N GLU A 213 -4.29 -5.86 -12.21
CA GLU A 213 -4.22 -5.46 -10.79
C GLU A 213 -5.26 -6.16 -9.90
N LEU A 214 -6.41 -6.52 -10.46
CA LEU A 214 -7.53 -7.12 -9.72
C LEU A 214 -7.41 -8.64 -9.60
N ARG A 215 -6.35 -9.25 -10.13
CA ARG A 215 -6.14 -10.69 -9.98
C ARG A 215 -5.78 -11.03 -8.55
N ILE A 216 -6.08 -12.26 -8.16
CA ILE A 216 -5.87 -12.71 -6.79
C ILE A 216 -4.39 -12.60 -6.40
N GLU A 217 -3.47 -12.99 -7.28
CA GLU A 217 -2.03 -12.95 -7.04
C GLU A 217 -1.53 -11.50 -6.90
N SER A 218 -2.04 -10.59 -7.73
CA SER A 218 -1.74 -9.16 -7.63
C SER A 218 -2.27 -8.55 -6.33
N LEU A 219 -3.51 -8.86 -5.97
CA LEU A 219 -4.11 -8.39 -4.72
C LEU A 219 -3.39 -8.97 -3.50
N ASP A 220 -3.00 -10.25 -3.51
CA ASP A 220 -2.25 -10.87 -2.42
C ASP A 220 -0.87 -10.21 -2.24
N ALA A 221 -0.18 -9.88 -3.34
CA ALA A 221 1.05 -9.11 -3.28
C ALA A 221 0.84 -7.71 -2.70
N LEU A 222 -0.20 -6.99 -3.16
CA LEU A 222 -0.51 -5.66 -2.65
C LEU A 222 -0.87 -5.66 -1.16
N ILE A 223 -1.69 -6.62 -0.71
CA ILE A 223 -2.05 -6.80 0.71
C ILE A 223 -0.79 -7.03 1.54
N ALA A 224 0.08 -7.94 1.11
CA ALA A 224 1.31 -8.26 1.83
C ALA A 224 2.19 -7.01 1.98
N VAL A 225 2.37 -6.24 0.90
CA VAL A 225 3.18 -5.01 0.90
C VAL A 225 2.62 -3.97 1.86
N MET A 226 1.31 -3.69 1.78
CA MET A 226 0.68 -2.70 2.65
C MET A 226 0.83 -3.08 4.13
N LEU A 227 0.66 -4.37 4.46
CA LEU A 227 0.86 -4.86 5.82
C LEU A 227 2.33 -4.82 6.27
N SER A 228 3.29 -5.05 5.37
CA SER A 228 4.72 -4.87 5.68
C SER A 228 5.04 -3.40 6.01
N TYR A 229 4.50 -2.45 5.24
CA TYR A 229 4.66 -1.03 5.55
C TYR A 229 3.99 -0.62 6.86
N ALA A 230 2.77 -1.10 7.13
CA ALA A 230 2.11 -0.87 8.42
C ALA A 230 2.96 -1.37 9.59
N LEU A 231 3.59 -2.55 9.45
CA LEU A 231 4.49 -3.10 10.47
C LEU A 231 5.79 -2.29 10.60
N ARG A 232 6.34 -1.79 9.49
CA ARG A 232 7.50 -0.87 9.51
C ARG A 232 7.16 0.43 10.25
N CYS A 233 5.97 0.99 10.07
CA CYS A 233 5.51 2.15 10.86
C CYS A 233 5.47 1.84 12.37
N VAL A 234 5.06 0.63 12.77
CA VAL A 234 5.12 0.20 14.18
C VAL A 234 6.56 0.17 14.70
N TYR A 235 7.49 -0.36 13.90
CA TYR A 235 8.92 -0.35 14.26
C TYR A 235 9.47 1.07 14.41
N GLU A 236 9.21 1.96 13.44
CA GLU A 236 9.70 3.35 13.52
C GLU A 236 9.08 4.11 14.70
N LYS A 237 7.80 3.89 14.99
CA LYS A 237 7.18 4.45 16.17
C LYS A 237 7.85 3.94 17.45
N ALA A 238 8.12 2.65 17.54
CA ALA A 238 8.81 2.06 18.69
C ALA A 238 10.23 2.63 18.87
N LYS A 239 10.94 2.86 17.75
CA LYS A 239 12.26 3.50 17.71
C LYS A 239 12.18 4.95 18.21
N MET A 240 11.22 5.72 17.72
CA MET A 240 10.94 7.10 18.15
C MET A 240 10.60 7.17 19.64
N ASP A 241 9.91 6.16 20.18
CA ASP A 241 9.55 6.06 21.60
C ASP A 241 10.69 5.54 22.50
N ASN A 242 11.89 5.32 21.94
CA ASN A 242 13.03 4.73 22.66
C ASN A 242 12.68 3.38 23.32
N SER A 243 11.93 2.55 22.61
CA SER A 243 11.58 1.21 23.11
C SER A 243 12.83 0.38 23.42
N PRO A 244 12.78 -0.53 24.40
CA PRO A 244 13.91 -1.38 24.76
C PRO A 244 14.54 -2.08 23.54
N PRO A 245 15.88 -2.16 23.44
CA PRO A 245 16.58 -2.76 22.29
C PRO A 245 16.13 -4.17 21.93
N LYS A 246 15.79 -4.99 22.94
CA LYS A 246 15.21 -6.34 22.73
C LYS A 246 13.88 -6.30 21.95
N ILE A 247 13.05 -5.28 22.19
CA ILE A 247 11.78 -5.09 21.47
C ILE A 247 12.07 -4.60 20.05
N LEU A 248 12.98 -3.64 19.88
CA LEU A 248 13.36 -3.10 18.58
C LEU A 248 13.94 -4.18 17.66
N ALA A 249 14.88 -5.01 18.14
CA ALA A 249 15.45 -6.11 17.37
C ALA A 249 14.37 -7.12 16.94
N ARG A 250 13.45 -7.48 17.85
CA ARG A 250 12.33 -8.37 17.52
C ARG A 250 11.39 -7.78 16.48
N LEU A 251 11.10 -6.48 16.56
CA LEU A 251 10.28 -5.79 15.57
C LEU A 251 11.00 -5.73 14.22
N ALA A 252 12.30 -5.41 14.20
CA ALA A 252 13.10 -5.38 12.97
C ALA A 252 13.10 -6.74 12.26
N HIS A 253 13.34 -7.85 12.98
CA HIS A 253 13.23 -9.20 12.41
C HIS A 253 11.83 -9.50 11.85
N LYS A 254 10.76 -9.08 12.55
CA LYS A 254 9.38 -9.28 12.06
C LYS A 254 9.12 -8.47 10.78
N VAL A 255 9.60 -7.24 10.70
CA VAL A 255 9.49 -6.41 9.49
C VAL A 255 10.27 -7.06 8.34
N ALA A 256 11.50 -7.52 8.58
CA ALA A 256 12.30 -8.24 7.57
C ALA A 256 11.57 -9.49 7.04
N ALA A 257 11.03 -10.31 7.93
CA ALA A 257 10.27 -11.50 7.55
C ALA A 257 9.01 -11.14 6.73
N SER A 258 8.33 -10.05 7.10
CA SER A 258 7.17 -9.55 6.37
C SER A 258 7.53 -9.08 4.95
N TYR A 259 8.60 -8.29 4.79
CA TYR A 259 9.07 -7.87 3.46
C TYR A 259 9.52 -9.04 2.59
N ASN A 260 10.12 -10.07 3.18
CA ASN A 260 10.50 -11.28 2.45
C ASN A 260 9.27 -12.04 1.95
N ALA A 261 8.22 -12.15 2.78
CA ALA A 261 6.95 -12.74 2.35
C ALA A 261 6.28 -11.92 1.22
N SER A 262 6.31 -10.59 1.33
CA SER A 262 5.82 -9.68 0.29
C SER A 262 6.57 -9.83 -1.03
N ALA A 263 7.91 -9.94 -0.99
CA ALA A 263 8.73 -10.21 -2.16
C ALA A 263 8.37 -11.55 -2.82
N GLY A 264 8.08 -12.58 -2.03
CA GLY A 264 7.59 -13.88 -2.52
C GLY A 264 6.23 -13.77 -3.23
N CYS A 265 5.29 -13.02 -2.65
CA CYS A 265 3.98 -12.79 -3.28
C CYS A 265 4.11 -12.03 -4.61
N MET A 266 4.98 -11.01 -4.67
CA MET A 266 5.26 -10.31 -5.93
C MET A 266 5.89 -11.22 -6.99
N GLN A 267 6.82 -12.08 -6.58
CA GLN A 267 7.44 -13.03 -7.50
C GLN A 267 6.39 -13.96 -8.12
N GLU A 268 5.42 -14.42 -7.32
CA GLU A 268 4.34 -15.26 -7.83
C GLU A 268 3.41 -14.50 -8.77
N ALA A 269 3.07 -13.25 -8.45
CA ALA A 269 2.31 -12.37 -9.35
C ALA A 269 3.03 -12.14 -10.70
N VAL A 270 4.36 -12.03 -10.71
CA VAL A 270 5.18 -11.95 -11.94
C VAL A 270 5.20 -13.27 -12.72
N ARG A 271 5.30 -14.41 -12.03
CA ARG A 271 5.36 -15.75 -12.66
C ARG A 271 4.13 -16.09 -13.47
N MET A 272 2.97 -15.55 -13.10
CA MET A 272 1.73 -15.72 -13.86
C MET A 272 1.75 -15.07 -15.26
N LYS A 273 2.83 -14.37 -15.64
CA LYS A 273 3.21 -13.91 -17.00
C LYS A 273 2.10 -13.20 -17.79
N GLN A 274 1.64 -12.05 -17.29
CA GLN A 274 0.61 -11.26 -17.99
C GLN A 274 0.84 -9.75 -17.95
N GLY A 275 2.08 -9.28 -18.01
CA GLY A 275 2.39 -7.84 -18.13
C GLY A 275 2.53 -7.10 -16.80
N LEU A 276 2.53 -7.80 -15.67
CA LEU A 276 2.87 -7.19 -14.38
C LEU A 276 4.41 -7.02 -14.21
N ASP A 277 5.16 -7.58 -15.17
CA ASP A 277 6.54 -8.01 -15.00
C ASP A 277 7.49 -6.88 -14.60
N LYS A 278 7.46 -5.71 -15.24
CA LYS A 278 8.45 -4.65 -14.94
C LYS A 278 8.23 -4.02 -13.57
N MET A 279 6.99 -3.58 -13.30
CA MET A 279 6.66 -2.87 -12.07
C MET A 279 6.82 -3.77 -10.85
N TYR A 280 6.24 -4.97 -10.90
CA TYR A 280 6.30 -5.89 -9.77
C TYR A 280 7.71 -6.44 -9.57
N THR A 281 8.53 -6.58 -10.63
CA THR A 281 9.96 -6.91 -10.47
C THR A 281 10.72 -5.78 -9.78
N SER A 282 10.49 -4.52 -10.17
CA SER A 282 11.12 -3.38 -9.47
C SER A 282 10.72 -3.33 -8.00
N TRP A 283 9.45 -3.53 -7.70
CA TRP A 283 8.99 -3.60 -6.33
C TRP A 283 9.57 -4.78 -5.56
N GLN A 284 9.66 -5.96 -6.19
CA GLN A 284 10.23 -7.15 -5.57
C GLN A 284 11.70 -6.90 -5.20
N GLN A 285 12.46 -6.23 -6.07
CA GLN A 285 13.83 -5.81 -5.77
C GLN A 285 13.88 -4.84 -4.59
N VAL A 286 12.99 -3.85 -4.55
CA VAL A 286 12.91 -2.90 -3.42
C VAL A 286 12.58 -3.61 -2.11
N MET A 287 11.62 -4.54 -2.12
CA MET A 287 11.29 -5.35 -0.94
C MET A 287 12.49 -6.16 -0.45
N GLN A 288 13.27 -6.77 -1.36
CA GLN A 288 14.49 -7.50 -1.00
C GLN A 288 15.58 -6.60 -0.42
N THR A 289 15.71 -5.37 -0.93
CA THR A 289 16.58 -4.37 -0.31
C THR A 289 16.13 -4.05 1.11
N PHE A 290 14.82 -3.88 1.37
CA PHE A 290 14.32 -3.64 2.72
C PHE A 290 14.50 -4.83 3.66
N VAL A 291 14.42 -6.07 3.17
CA VAL A 291 14.78 -7.25 3.97
C VAL A 291 16.20 -7.10 4.51
N SER A 292 17.14 -6.74 3.64
CA SER A 292 18.55 -6.59 4.00
C SER A 292 18.77 -5.45 4.99
N VAL A 293 18.10 -4.31 4.79
CA VAL A 293 18.15 -3.16 5.73
C VAL A 293 17.62 -3.55 7.10
N MET A 294 16.45 -4.21 7.16
CA MET A 294 15.84 -4.60 8.43
C MET A 294 16.62 -5.68 9.17
N GLN A 295 17.27 -6.60 8.45
CA GLN A 295 18.18 -7.57 9.04
C GLN A 295 19.41 -6.88 9.62
N GLY A 296 20.03 -5.97 8.88
CA GLY A 296 21.15 -5.17 9.36
C GLY A 296 20.82 -4.35 10.62
N ASP A 297 19.64 -3.71 10.64
CA ASP A 297 19.13 -3.00 11.84
C ASP A 297 19.02 -3.96 13.04
N ALA A 298 18.41 -5.13 12.84
CA ALA A 298 18.22 -6.11 13.91
C ALA A 298 19.56 -6.61 14.47
N ASP A 299 20.47 -7.02 13.59
CA ASP A 299 21.78 -7.55 13.94
C ASP A 299 22.64 -6.48 14.63
N GLY A 300 22.58 -5.23 14.15
CA GLY A 300 23.28 -4.09 14.75
C GLY A 300 22.82 -3.81 16.18
N ILE A 301 21.51 -3.86 16.44
CA ILE A 301 20.95 -3.68 17.80
C ILE A 301 21.42 -4.78 18.74
N VAL A 302 21.45 -6.04 18.28
CA VAL A 302 21.90 -7.18 19.08
C VAL A 302 23.40 -7.08 19.38
N CYS A 303 24.22 -6.78 18.38
CA CYS A 303 25.66 -6.62 18.54
C CYS A 303 26.01 -5.49 19.52
N ALA A 304 25.34 -4.34 19.43
CA ALA A 304 25.57 -3.22 20.34
C ALA A 304 25.31 -3.61 21.81
N LYS A 305 24.23 -4.36 22.08
CA LYS A 305 23.92 -4.86 23.42
C LYS A 305 24.94 -5.87 23.94
N TYR A 306 25.46 -6.71 23.05
CA TYR A 306 26.51 -7.66 23.41
C TYR A 306 27.82 -6.94 23.79
N LEU A 307 28.20 -5.92 23.05
CA LEU A 307 29.38 -5.09 23.35
C LEU A 307 29.23 -4.30 24.66
N GLU A 308 28.05 -3.76 24.95
CA GLU A 308 27.77 -3.13 26.25
C GLU A 308 27.97 -4.12 27.40
N PHE A 309 27.46 -5.34 27.26
CA PHE A 309 27.62 -6.39 28.27
C PHE A 309 29.09 -6.77 28.49
N GLU A 310 29.86 -6.96 27.42
CA GLU A 310 31.30 -7.26 27.53
C GLU A 310 32.08 -6.11 28.20
N TYR A 311 31.72 -4.86 27.89
CA TYR A 311 32.35 -3.69 28.50
C TYR A 311 32.02 -3.56 29.99
N GLU A 312 30.75 -3.72 30.37
CA GLU A 312 30.32 -3.73 31.77
C GLU A 312 30.98 -4.85 32.57
N TYR A 313 31.09 -6.04 31.97
CA TYR A 313 31.78 -7.18 32.59
C TYR A 313 33.27 -6.88 32.82
N TYR A 314 33.95 -6.28 31.84
CA TYR A 314 35.35 -5.89 31.97
C TYR A 314 35.55 -4.86 33.10
N LEU A 315 34.70 -3.83 33.18
CA LEU A 315 34.75 -2.85 34.26
C LEU A 315 34.49 -3.45 35.65
N ALA A 316 33.63 -4.47 35.75
CA ALA A 316 33.37 -5.15 37.01
C ALA A 316 34.55 -6.00 37.50
N GLN A 317 35.52 -6.30 36.63
CA GLN A 317 36.73 -7.07 36.97
C GLN A 317 37.93 -6.19 37.37
N THR A 318 37.89 -4.89 37.13
CA THR A 318 38.95 -3.92 37.43
C THR A 318 38.65 -3.12 38.69
#